data_AF-A0A1F6UK40-F1
#
_entry.id   AF-A0A1F6UK40-F1
#
_cell.length_a   1.000
_cell.length_b   1.000
_cell.length_c   1.000
_cell.angle_alpha   90.00
_cell.angle_beta   90.00
_cell.angle_gamma   90.00
#
_symmetry.space_group_name_H-M   'P 1'
#
loop_
_entity.id
_entity.type
_entity.pdbx_description
1 polymer ?
#
loop_
_entity_poly.entity_id
_entity_poly.type
_entity_poly.pdbx_seq_one_letter_code
_entity_poly.pdbx_strand_id
1 'polypeptide(L)'
;MSESSEIVLSLSVAGMEQYCQDVLRQARNTGHALTQLAALQSLIASHTQPGATQSPAYQEIMALVERHAAEARRRLLEESTAALVPALSRRQLCSVVQVHVSLSRNGFHQAAIAAIVRLTAAERHAAQSWAALWCADATRRAEAASGYPGALNLEAAGIPATDYAAMRDVSLYLADALV
;
A
#
# COMPACT_ATOMS: atom_id res chain seq x y z
N MET A 1 43.72 14.71 -20.23
CA MET A 1 43.00 13.47 -20.57
C MET A 1 42.14 13.14 -19.38
N SER A 2 40.85 13.49 -19.44
CA SER A 2 39.94 13.21 -18.32
C SER A 2 39.59 11.73 -18.38
N GLU A 3 40.08 10.95 -17.42
CA GLU A 3 39.62 9.58 -17.20
C GLU A 3 38.13 9.66 -16.85
N SER A 4 37.26 9.29 -17.79
CA SER A 4 35.85 9.09 -17.50
C SER A 4 35.74 8.02 -16.41
N SER A 5 35.46 8.46 -15.19
CA SER A 5 35.20 7.60 -14.02
C SER A 5 33.76 7.04 -14.10
N GLU A 6 33.42 6.44 -15.24
CA GLU A 6 32.09 5.88 -15.50
C GLU A 6 32.08 4.40 -15.15
N ILE A 7 31.10 4.00 -14.33
CA ILE A 7 30.81 2.58 -14.08
C ILE A 7 29.79 2.14 -15.13
N VAL A 8 30.17 1.18 -15.98
CA VAL A 8 29.27 0.58 -16.97
C VAL A 8 28.63 -0.67 -16.38
N LEU A 9 27.31 -0.64 -16.23
CA LEU A 9 26.51 -1.80 -15.83
C LEU A 9 25.93 -2.47 -17.08
N SER A 10 26.23 -3.75 -17.28
CA SER A 10 25.61 -4.55 -18.33
C SER A 10 24.45 -5.35 -17.77
N LEU A 11 23.28 -5.21 -18.38
CA LEU A 11 22.07 -5.93 -18.01
C LEU A 11 21.73 -6.92 -19.12
N SER A 12 21.53 -8.18 -18.75
CA SER A 12 21.00 -9.22 -19.64
C SER A 12 19.60 -9.60 -19.19
N VAL A 13 18.77 -10.06 -20.13
CA VAL A 13 17.41 -10.54 -19.82
C VAL A 13 17.46 -11.68 -18.79
N ALA A 14 18.34 -12.66 -18.99
CA ALA A 14 18.50 -13.79 -18.08
C ALA A 14 18.98 -13.36 -16.68
N GLY A 15 19.93 -12.42 -16.62
CA GLY A 15 20.40 -11.86 -15.35
C GLY A 15 19.30 -11.10 -14.62
N MET A 16 18.46 -10.36 -15.36
CA MET A 16 17.32 -9.63 -14.78
C MET A 16 16.24 -10.57 -14.26
N GLU A 17 15.90 -11.62 -15.00
CA GLU A 17 14.96 -12.66 -14.54
C GLU A 17 15.41 -13.23 -13.20
N GLN A 18 16.69 -13.62 -13.11
CA GLN A 18 17.26 -14.17 -11.89
C GLN A 18 17.21 -13.15 -10.73
N TYR A 19 17.57 -11.89 -11.00
CA TYR A 19 17.53 -10.83 -9.99
C TYR A 19 16.10 -10.59 -9.46
N CYS A 20 15.10 -10.50 -10.34
CA CYS A 20 13.71 -10.34 -9.93
C CYS A 20 13.23 -11.52 -9.06
N GLN A 21 13.59 -12.75 -9.41
CA GLN A 21 13.27 -13.93 -8.61
C GLN A 21 13.98 -13.92 -7.25
N ASP A 22 15.22 -13.44 -7.19
CA ASP A 22 15.97 -13.31 -5.94
C ASP A 22 15.35 -12.26 -5.01
N VAL A 23 14.95 -11.10 -5.56
CA VAL A 23 14.22 -10.07 -4.82
C VAL A 23 12.93 -10.64 -4.22
N LEU A 24 12.14 -11.37 -5.00
CA LEU A 24 10.90 -11.98 -4.52
C LEU A 24 11.13 -13.03 -3.44
N ARG A 25 12.25 -13.77 -3.50
CA ARG A 25 12.59 -14.82 -2.51
C ARG A 25 13.19 -14.27 -1.22
N GLN A 26 14.00 -13.23 -1.31
CA GLN A 26 14.78 -12.69 -0.18
C GLN A 26 14.07 -11.55 0.56
N ALA A 27 13.06 -10.92 -0.07
CA ALA A 27 12.33 -9.84 0.56
C ALA A 27 11.64 -10.30 1.85
N ARG A 28 11.73 -9.47 2.89
CA ARG A 28 11.09 -9.70 4.20
C ARG A 28 9.58 -9.85 4.10
N ASN A 29 8.96 -9.15 3.16
CA ASN A 29 7.54 -9.21 2.83
C ASN A 29 7.29 -8.73 1.40
N THR A 30 6.09 -8.95 0.89
CA THR A 30 5.69 -8.61 -0.48
C THR A 30 5.79 -7.11 -0.78
N GLY A 31 5.52 -6.24 0.21
CA GLY A 31 5.65 -4.78 0.05
C GLY A 31 7.11 -4.33 -0.14
N HIS A 32 8.04 -4.95 0.58
CA HIS A 32 9.48 -4.72 0.38
C HIS A 32 9.94 -5.18 -1.00
N ALA A 33 9.48 -6.34 -1.46
CA ALA A 33 9.79 -6.83 -2.80
C ALA A 33 9.32 -5.85 -3.87
N LEU A 34 8.08 -5.37 -3.76
CA LEU A 34 7.51 -4.40 -4.69
C LEU A 34 8.29 -3.08 -4.71
N THR A 35 8.72 -2.59 -3.54
CA THR A 35 9.53 -1.37 -3.43
C THR A 35 10.88 -1.53 -4.14
N GLN A 36 11.53 -2.68 -3.97
CA GLN A 36 12.81 -2.97 -4.64
C GLN A 36 12.64 -3.08 -6.17
N LEU A 37 11.58 -3.73 -6.65
CA LEU A 37 11.29 -3.83 -8.08
C LEU A 37 10.97 -2.45 -8.70
N ALA A 38 10.23 -1.59 -7.98
CA ALA A 38 9.95 -0.23 -8.43
C ALA A 38 11.22 0.65 -8.46
N ALA A 39 12.10 0.50 -7.48
CA ALA A 39 13.40 1.18 -7.45
C ALA A 39 14.29 0.73 -8.62
N LEU A 40 14.32 -0.58 -8.91
CA LEU A 40 15.03 -1.14 -10.06
C LEU A 40 14.49 -0.58 -11.38
N GLN A 41 13.17 -0.55 -11.57
CA GLN A 41 12.53 0.04 -12.75
C GLN A 41 12.93 1.51 -12.93
N SER A 42 12.94 2.27 -11.84
CA SER A 42 13.33 3.70 -11.85
C SER A 42 14.82 3.88 -12.17
N LEU A 43 15.69 3.03 -11.63
CA LEU A 43 17.13 3.03 -11.91
C LEU A 43 17.40 2.76 -13.38
N ILE A 44 16.78 1.73 -13.96
CA ILE A 44 16.96 1.38 -15.37
C ILE A 44 16.46 2.53 -16.25
N ALA A 45 15.27 3.07 -15.97
CA ALA A 45 14.69 4.15 -16.76
C ALA A 45 15.51 5.45 -16.70
N SER A 46 16.13 5.78 -15.56
CA SER A 46 16.89 7.03 -15.38
C SER A 46 18.32 6.97 -15.91
N HIS A 47 18.93 5.77 -15.97
CA HIS A 47 20.33 5.61 -16.41
C HIS A 47 20.49 5.00 -17.80
N THR A 48 19.39 4.64 -18.47
CA THR A 48 19.46 4.16 -19.86
C THR A 48 19.59 5.34 -20.82
N GLN A 49 20.58 5.26 -21.72
CA GLN A 49 20.75 6.26 -22.78
C GLN A 49 19.51 6.32 -23.69
N PRO A 50 19.10 7.50 -24.18
CA PRO A 50 17.89 7.65 -24.99
C PRO A 50 17.80 6.69 -26.18
N GLY A 51 18.91 6.44 -26.88
CA GLY A 51 18.96 5.50 -28.01
C GLY A 51 18.80 4.01 -27.62
N ALA A 52 19.13 3.64 -26.39
CA ALA A 52 19.02 2.26 -25.91
C ALA A 52 17.60 1.90 -25.43
N THR A 53 16.75 2.90 -25.13
CA THR A 53 15.36 2.69 -24.70
C THR A 53 14.47 2.04 -25.78
N GLN A 54 14.86 2.16 -27.05
CA GLN A 54 14.17 1.51 -28.17
C GLN A 54 14.72 0.12 -28.49
N SER A 55 15.77 -0.32 -27.79
CA SER A 55 16.34 -1.64 -28.02
C SER A 55 15.38 -2.74 -27.56
N PRO A 56 15.31 -3.89 -28.27
CA PRO A 56 14.52 -5.04 -27.85
C PRO A 56 14.89 -5.53 -26.45
N ALA A 57 16.18 -5.52 -26.12
CA ALA A 57 16.69 -5.95 -24.82
C ALA A 57 16.16 -5.06 -23.67
N TYR A 58 16.13 -3.74 -23.85
CA TYR A 58 15.56 -2.83 -22.86
C TYR A 58 14.07 -3.09 -22.67
N GLN A 59 13.31 -3.20 -23.75
CA GLN A 59 11.86 -3.45 -23.69
C GLN A 59 11.55 -4.77 -22.99
N GLU A 60 12.30 -5.82 -23.29
CA GLU A 60 12.15 -7.14 -22.68
C GLU A 60 12.48 -7.11 -21.18
N ILE A 61 13.57 -6.44 -20.80
CA ILE A 61 13.95 -6.24 -19.39
C ILE A 61 12.86 -5.46 -18.63
N MET A 62 12.35 -4.37 -19.18
CA MET A 62 11.32 -3.56 -18.52
C MET A 62 9.99 -4.32 -18.41
N ALA A 63 9.61 -5.07 -19.44
CA ALA A 63 8.43 -5.93 -19.40
C ALA A 63 8.56 -7.02 -18.34
N LEU A 64 9.76 -7.58 -18.18
CA LEU A 64 10.07 -8.59 -17.16
C LEU A 64 9.92 -8.01 -15.75
N VAL A 65 10.53 -6.86 -15.48
CA VAL A 65 10.44 -6.18 -14.17
C VAL A 65 8.98 -5.83 -13.86
N GLU A 66 8.23 -5.28 -14.82
CA GLU A 66 6.82 -4.95 -14.64
C GLU A 66 5.97 -6.19 -14.36
N ARG A 67 6.23 -7.32 -15.05
CA ARG A 67 5.52 -8.58 -14.80
C ARG A 67 5.70 -9.06 -13.36
N HIS A 68 6.94 -9.05 -12.85
CA HIS A 68 7.22 -9.43 -11.46
C HIS A 68 6.64 -8.43 -10.45
N ALA A 69 6.67 -7.13 -10.76
CA ALA A 69 6.08 -6.09 -9.92
C ALA A 69 4.55 -6.21 -9.87
N ALA A 70 3.90 -6.50 -11.00
CA ALA A 70 2.46 -6.74 -11.07
C ALA A 70 2.04 -7.96 -10.25
N GLU A 71 2.82 -9.05 -10.33
CA GLU A 71 2.57 -10.24 -9.51
C GLU A 71 2.72 -9.96 -8.02
N ALA A 72 3.79 -9.27 -7.61
CA ALA A 72 3.98 -8.86 -6.21
C ALA A 72 2.83 -7.95 -5.74
N ARG A 73 2.36 -7.02 -6.58
CA ARG A 73 1.23 -6.14 -6.27
C ARG A 73 -0.07 -6.92 -6.06
N ARG A 74 -0.34 -7.91 -6.91
CA ARG A 74 -1.50 -8.81 -6.76
C ARG A 74 -1.45 -9.58 -5.44
N ARG A 75 -0.31 -10.19 -5.14
CA ARG A 75 -0.10 -10.94 -3.88
C ARG A 75 -0.26 -10.05 -2.65
N LEU A 76 0.29 -8.83 -2.68
CA LEU A 76 0.16 -7.87 -1.57
C LEU A 76 -1.30 -7.48 -1.33
N LEU A 77 -2.08 -7.26 -2.39
CA LEU A 77 -3.51 -6.97 -2.26
C LEU A 77 -4.29 -8.17 -1.69
N GLU A 78 -3.98 -9.40 -2.13
CA GLU A 78 -4.59 -10.63 -1.61
C GLU A 78 -4.28 -10.83 -0.12
N GLU A 79 -3.01 -10.67 0.28
CA GLU A 79 -2.54 -10.74 1.68
C GLU A 79 -3.23 -9.69 2.55
N SER A 80 -3.27 -8.45 2.07
CA SER A 80 -3.91 -7.33 2.77
C SER A 80 -5.41 -7.52 2.93
N THR A 81 -6.08 -8.03 1.89
CA THR A 81 -7.50 -8.38 1.94
C THR A 81 -7.75 -9.48 2.97
N ALA A 82 -6.92 -10.54 2.95
CA ALA A 82 -7.03 -11.65 3.90
C ALA A 82 -6.80 -11.20 5.34
N ALA A 83 -5.93 -10.20 5.57
CA ALA A 83 -5.72 -9.60 6.89
C ALA A 83 -6.87 -8.67 7.32
N LEU A 84 -7.47 -7.92 6.40
CA LEU A 84 -8.56 -6.99 6.70
C LEU A 84 -9.87 -7.70 7.06
N VAL A 85 -10.19 -8.84 6.47
CA VAL A 85 -11.43 -9.59 6.78
C VAL A 85 -11.57 -9.87 8.30
N PRO A 86 -10.62 -10.57 8.96
CA PRO A 86 -10.71 -10.81 10.39
C PRO A 86 -10.54 -9.53 11.21
N ALA A 87 -9.76 -8.54 10.74
CA ALA A 87 -9.59 -7.27 11.42
C ALA A 87 -10.91 -6.50 11.54
N LEU A 88 -11.69 -6.43 10.45
CA LEU A 88 -12.99 -5.77 10.42
C LEU A 88 -14.04 -6.56 11.20
N SER A 89 -14.13 -7.88 10.99
CA SER A 89 -15.07 -8.75 11.73
C SER A 89 -14.87 -8.67 13.24
N ARG A 90 -13.61 -8.67 13.70
CA ARG A 90 -13.23 -8.60 15.11
C ARG A 90 -13.02 -7.18 15.64
N ARG A 91 -13.21 -6.15 14.79
CA ARG A 91 -13.08 -4.73 15.17
C ARG A 91 -11.70 -4.39 15.75
N GLN A 92 -10.64 -4.88 15.11
CA GLN A 92 -9.26 -4.73 15.55
C GLN A 92 -8.59 -3.52 14.89
N LEU A 93 -8.55 -2.39 15.61
CA LEU A 93 -7.95 -1.13 15.13
C LEU A 93 -6.51 -1.32 14.64
N CYS A 94 -5.63 -1.89 15.48
CA CYS A 94 -4.21 -2.01 15.14
C CYS A 94 -3.97 -2.78 13.84
N SER A 95 -4.75 -3.83 13.58
CA SER A 95 -4.66 -4.63 12.35
C SER A 95 -5.12 -3.84 11.12
N VAL A 96 -6.20 -3.05 11.24
CA VAL A 96 -6.66 -2.16 10.17
C VAL A 96 -5.60 -1.11 9.83
N VAL A 97 -5.05 -0.45 10.86
CA VAL A 97 -4.01 0.57 10.71
C VAL A 97 -2.75 -0.03 10.08
N GLN A 98 -2.33 -1.21 10.52
CA GLN A 98 -1.16 -1.89 9.95
C GLN A 98 -1.31 -2.13 8.43
N VAL A 99 -2.50 -2.54 7.98
CA VAL A 99 -2.74 -2.70 6.53
C VAL A 99 -2.80 -1.34 5.83
N HIS A 100 -3.42 -0.33 6.45
CA HIS A 100 -3.51 1.03 5.89
C HIS A 100 -2.14 1.64 5.63
N VAL A 101 -1.23 1.59 6.60
CA VAL A 101 0.12 2.17 6.47
C VAL A 101 1.02 1.39 5.51
N SER A 102 0.69 0.13 5.23
CA SER A 102 1.47 -0.75 4.34
C SER A 102 1.10 -0.58 2.86
N LEU A 103 0.05 0.18 2.54
CA LEU A 103 -0.48 0.34 1.19
C LEU A 103 -0.57 1.81 0.78
N SER A 104 -0.60 2.05 -0.52
CA SER A 104 -1.07 3.34 -1.03
C SER A 104 -2.57 3.47 -0.76
N ARG A 105 -3.10 4.71 -0.79
CA ARG A 105 -4.54 4.96 -0.60
C ARG A 105 -5.41 4.14 -1.56
N ASN A 106 -5.01 4.03 -2.82
CA ASN A 106 -5.72 3.21 -3.81
C ASN A 106 -5.62 1.71 -3.50
N GLY A 107 -4.44 1.24 -3.09
CA GLY A 107 -4.26 -0.16 -2.70
C GLY A 107 -5.09 -0.53 -1.47
N PHE A 108 -5.12 0.35 -0.46
CA PHE A 108 -5.95 0.17 0.72
C PHE A 108 -7.44 0.15 0.37
N HIS A 109 -7.91 1.08 -0.45
CA HIS A 109 -9.30 1.10 -0.93
C HIS A 109 -9.67 -0.24 -1.60
N GLN A 110 -8.86 -0.73 -2.54
CA GLN A 110 -9.13 -2.01 -3.22
C GLN A 110 -9.17 -3.19 -2.24
N ALA A 111 -8.20 -3.28 -1.32
CA ALA A 111 -8.17 -4.35 -0.33
C ALA A 111 -9.35 -4.26 0.65
N ALA A 112 -9.74 -3.05 1.07
CA ALA A 112 -10.87 -2.82 1.96
C ALA A 112 -12.19 -3.22 1.30
N ILE A 113 -12.46 -2.78 0.07
CA ILE A 113 -13.67 -3.17 -0.67
C ILE A 113 -13.73 -4.70 -0.84
N ALA A 114 -12.62 -5.32 -1.25
CA ALA A 114 -12.56 -6.78 -1.38
C ALA A 114 -12.80 -7.50 -0.04
N ALA A 115 -12.32 -6.95 1.07
CA ALA A 115 -12.56 -7.51 2.41
C ALA A 115 -14.02 -7.33 2.85
N ILE A 116 -14.61 -6.16 2.63
CA ILE A 116 -16.00 -5.84 2.98
C ILE A 116 -16.98 -6.78 2.26
N VAL A 117 -16.73 -7.09 0.98
CA VAL A 117 -17.55 -8.05 0.21
C VAL A 117 -17.55 -9.44 0.83
N ARG A 118 -16.46 -9.83 1.52
CA ARG A 118 -16.31 -11.15 2.15
C ARG A 118 -16.94 -11.24 3.55
N LEU A 119 -17.32 -10.12 4.15
CA LEU A 119 -18.02 -10.09 5.43
C LEU A 119 -19.49 -10.47 5.27
N THR A 120 -20.05 -11.16 6.26
CA THR A 120 -21.49 -11.35 6.36
C THR A 120 -22.22 -10.01 6.58
N ALA A 121 -23.52 -9.94 6.30
CA ALA A 121 -24.29 -8.71 6.51
C ALA A 121 -24.24 -8.23 7.97
N ALA A 122 -24.30 -9.16 8.94
CA ALA A 122 -24.18 -8.84 10.36
C ALA A 122 -22.80 -8.27 10.71
N GLU A 123 -21.72 -8.88 10.19
CA GLU A 123 -20.36 -8.37 10.39
C GLU A 123 -20.16 -7.01 9.73
N ARG A 124 -20.69 -6.78 8.53
CA ARG A 124 -20.63 -5.47 7.85
C ARG A 124 -21.31 -4.38 8.68
N HIS A 125 -22.54 -4.61 9.14
CA HIS A 125 -23.24 -3.64 9.99
C HIS A 125 -22.51 -3.38 11.31
N ALA A 126 -21.98 -4.43 11.94
CA ALA A 126 -21.21 -4.29 13.18
C ALA A 126 -19.90 -3.51 12.95
N ALA A 127 -19.18 -3.77 11.85
CA ALA A 127 -17.96 -3.06 11.48
C ALA A 127 -18.26 -1.60 11.13
N GLN A 128 -19.35 -1.32 10.41
CA GLN A 128 -19.77 0.05 10.06
C GLN A 128 -20.10 0.86 11.32
N SER A 129 -20.91 0.29 12.21
CA SER A 129 -21.28 0.94 13.47
C SER A 129 -20.05 1.20 14.33
N TRP A 130 -19.14 0.23 14.41
CA TRP A 130 -17.88 0.37 15.13
C TRP A 130 -17.01 1.49 14.55
N ALA A 131 -16.79 1.52 13.24
CA ALA A 131 -15.97 2.53 12.59
C ALA A 131 -16.56 3.93 12.73
N ALA A 132 -17.88 4.08 12.55
CA ALA A 132 -18.58 5.35 12.72
C ALA A 132 -18.49 5.88 14.17
N LEU A 133 -18.74 5.01 15.16
CA LEU A 133 -18.64 5.38 16.58
C LEU A 133 -17.22 5.74 16.98
N TRP A 134 -16.22 4.98 16.50
CA TRP A 134 -14.81 5.30 16.75
C TRP A 134 -14.44 6.66 16.16
N CYS A 135 -14.83 6.95 14.91
CA CYS A 135 -14.56 8.24 14.27
C CYS A 135 -15.26 9.41 14.99
N ALA A 136 -16.50 9.22 15.44
CA ALA A 136 -17.24 10.22 16.20
C ALA A 136 -16.57 10.51 17.56
N ASP A 137 -16.16 9.47 18.30
CA ASP A 137 -15.43 9.65 19.57
C ASP A 137 -14.08 10.36 19.37
N ALA A 138 -13.32 9.93 18.36
CA ALA A 138 -12.04 10.51 18.02
C ALA A 138 -12.16 12.00 17.66
N THR A 139 -13.17 12.34 16.86
CA THR A 139 -13.46 13.73 16.46
C THR A 139 -13.83 14.57 17.68
N ARG A 140 -14.77 14.09 18.52
CA ARG A 140 -15.18 14.78 19.76
C ARG A 140 -14.01 15.05 20.71
N ARG A 141 -13.12 14.06 20.90
CA ARG A 141 -11.92 14.21 21.73
C ARG A 141 -10.94 15.24 21.13
N ALA A 142 -10.75 15.22 19.83
CA ALA A 142 -9.87 16.14 19.12
C ALA A 142 -10.41 17.59 19.11
N GLU A 143 -11.73 17.77 19.01
CA GLU A 143 -12.38 19.08 19.15
C GLU A 143 -12.23 19.62 20.57
N ALA A 144 -12.48 18.79 21.59
CA ALA A 144 -12.32 19.19 22.99
C ALA A 144 -10.87 19.58 23.32
N ALA A 145 -9.88 18.97 22.66
CA ALA A 145 -8.46 19.23 22.87
C ALA A 145 -7.92 20.44 22.06
N SER A 146 -8.66 20.96 21.06
CA SER A 146 -8.13 22.00 20.18
C SER A 146 -8.17 23.39 20.78
N GLY A 147 -9.10 23.67 21.69
CA GLY A 147 -9.33 25.00 22.25
C GLY A 147 -9.88 26.03 21.24
N TYR A 148 -10.10 25.64 19.98
CA TYR A 148 -10.63 26.48 18.91
C TYR A 148 -11.88 25.85 18.29
N PRO A 149 -13.02 26.55 18.23
CA PRO A 149 -14.25 26.01 17.63
C PRO A 149 -14.01 25.53 16.19
N GLY A 150 -14.36 24.27 15.92
CA GLY A 150 -14.24 23.67 14.58
C GLY A 150 -12.84 23.21 14.18
N ALA A 151 -11.82 23.35 15.03
CA ALA A 151 -10.50 22.77 14.80
C ALA A 151 -10.37 21.40 15.49
N LEU A 152 -9.68 20.47 14.84
CA LEU A 152 -9.31 19.16 15.43
C LEU A 152 -7.85 19.20 15.88
N ASN A 153 -7.60 18.79 17.13
CA ASN A 153 -6.25 18.53 17.62
C ASN A 153 -6.10 17.06 18.00
N LEU A 154 -5.79 16.23 17.00
CA LEU A 154 -5.63 14.78 17.16
C LEU A 154 -4.45 14.44 18.09
N GLU A 155 -3.36 15.20 18.00
CA GLU A 155 -2.16 15.01 18.82
C GLU A 155 -2.47 15.25 20.30
N ALA A 156 -3.09 16.39 20.64
CA ALA A 156 -3.46 16.68 22.03
C ALA A 156 -4.54 15.74 22.58
N ALA A 157 -5.35 15.13 21.71
CA ALA A 157 -6.32 14.10 22.09
C ALA A 157 -5.72 12.70 22.24
N GLY A 158 -4.41 12.52 21.95
CA GLY A 158 -3.74 11.22 21.99
C GLY A 158 -4.21 10.25 20.91
N ILE A 159 -4.59 10.77 19.75
CA ILE A 159 -5.08 9.99 18.61
C ILE A 159 -4.04 10.09 17.49
N PRO A 160 -3.37 8.99 17.12
CA PRO A 160 -2.47 9.00 15.97
C PRO A 160 -3.23 9.40 14.70
N ALA A 161 -2.66 10.31 13.91
CA ALA A 161 -3.28 10.76 12.66
C ALA A 161 -3.49 9.60 11.67
N THR A 162 -2.60 8.59 11.69
CA THR A 162 -2.71 7.35 10.91
C THR A 162 -3.94 6.55 11.28
N ASP A 163 -4.23 6.41 12.57
CA ASP A 163 -5.39 5.67 13.07
C ASP A 163 -6.68 6.36 12.63
N TYR A 164 -6.71 7.69 12.78
CA TYR A 164 -7.86 8.48 12.34
C TYR A 164 -8.09 8.39 10.83
N ALA A 165 -7.03 8.49 10.03
CA ALA A 165 -7.12 8.35 8.58
C ALA A 165 -7.63 6.96 8.16
N ALA A 166 -7.07 5.90 8.73
CA ALA A 166 -7.46 4.52 8.44
C ALA A 166 -8.93 4.25 8.77
N MET A 167 -9.36 4.65 9.98
CA MET A 167 -10.74 4.44 10.42
C MET A 167 -11.74 5.30 9.65
N ARG A 168 -11.36 6.52 9.25
CA ARG A 168 -12.19 7.37 8.39
C ARG A 168 -12.39 6.75 7.01
N ASP A 169 -11.32 6.26 6.39
CA ASP A 169 -11.40 5.56 5.10
C ASP A 169 -12.27 4.30 5.22
N VAL A 170 -12.08 3.47 6.25
CA VAL A 170 -12.93 2.28 6.50
C VAL A 170 -14.40 2.66 6.69
N SER A 171 -14.69 3.69 7.49
CA SER A 171 -16.05 4.16 7.73
C SER A 171 -16.74 4.60 6.44
N LEU A 172 -16.01 5.31 5.56
CA LEU A 172 -16.51 5.74 4.26
C LEU A 172 -16.82 4.53 3.38
N TYR A 173 -15.88 3.60 3.24
CA TYR A 173 -16.03 2.46 2.33
C TYR A 173 -17.14 1.48 2.78
N LEU A 174 -17.33 1.32 4.09
CA LEU A 174 -18.43 0.52 4.64
C LEU A 174 -19.79 1.19 4.41
N ALA A 175 -19.86 2.52 4.42
CA ALA A 175 -21.08 3.25 4.10
C ALA A 175 -21.45 3.09 2.62
N ASP A 176 -20.47 3.25 1.72
CA ASP A 176 -20.68 3.13 0.27
C ASP A 176 -21.10 1.71 -0.14
N ALA A 177 -20.60 0.68 0.54
CA ALA A 177 -20.89 -0.73 0.23
C ALA A 177 -22.27 -1.24 0.70
N LEU A 178 -23.04 -0.42 1.42
CA LEU A 178 -24.36 -0.75 1.96
C LEU A 178 -25.50 0.00 1.25
N VAL A 179 -25.17 0.84 0.27
CA VAL A 179 -26.12 1.51 -0.66
C VAL A 179 -26.37 0.60 -1.86
#